data_AF-A0A8H3UQI8-F1
#
_entry.id   AF-A0A8H3UQI8-F1
#
_cell.length_a   1.000
_cell.length_b   1.000
_cell.length_c   1.000
_cell.angle_alpha   90.00
_cell.angle_beta   90.00
_cell.angle_gamma   90.00
#
_symmetry.space_group_name_H-M   'P 1'
#
loop_
_entity.id
_entity.type
_entity.pdbx_description
1 polymer ?
#
loop_
_entity_poly.entity_id
_entity_poly.type
_entity_poly.pdbx_seq_one_letter_code
_entity_poly.pdbx_strand_id
1 'polypeptide(L)'
;MKVSEILTLDPQTGQRTRTPISNSQIAKLASILAKEPYKLLSTEIAGVINQVPRNTIDLGLIVEEAEERFSEELLEEMVGLVGKYLAEAPVVDVAPEVDVAPVAPMMPVAPVAPMLPVPK
;
A
#
# COMPACT_ATOMS: atom_id res chain seq x y z
N MET A 1 -3.35 -27.47 -17.46
CA MET A 1 -2.76 -26.38 -16.67
C MET A 1 -3.56 -26.26 -15.39
N LYS A 2 -2.94 -26.40 -14.20
CA LYS A 2 -3.61 -26.03 -12.94
C LYS A 2 -3.66 -24.51 -12.87
N VAL A 3 -4.76 -23.94 -12.41
CA VAL A 3 -4.92 -22.52 -12.04
C VAL A 3 -4.94 -22.51 -10.51
N SER A 4 -4.07 -21.73 -9.88
CA SER A 4 -4.03 -21.54 -8.43
C SER A 4 -4.76 -20.25 -8.13
N GLU A 5 -5.60 -20.30 -7.11
CA GLU A 5 -6.56 -19.25 -6.82
C GLU A 5 -6.14 -18.56 -5.51
N ILE A 6 -6.13 -17.22 -5.50
CA ILE A 6 -6.03 -16.46 -4.25
C ILE A 6 -7.44 -16.19 -3.75
N LEU A 7 -7.65 -16.34 -2.44
CA LEU A 7 -8.91 -16.02 -1.77
C LEU A 7 -8.97 -14.51 -1.53
N THR A 8 -9.59 -13.79 -2.46
CA THR A 8 -9.87 -12.36 -2.33
C THR A 8 -11.20 -12.18 -1.61
N LEU A 9 -11.30 -11.31 -0.61
CA LEU A 9 -12.60 -10.98 -0.01
C LEU A 9 -13.28 -9.93 -0.91
N ASP A 10 -14.44 -10.25 -1.46
CA ASP A 10 -15.26 -9.29 -2.20
C ASP A 10 -15.87 -8.27 -1.21
N PRO A 11 -15.54 -6.97 -1.34
CA PRO A 11 -15.99 -5.95 -0.40
C PRO A 11 -17.50 -5.66 -0.46
N GLN A 12 -18.20 -6.05 -1.54
CA GLN A 12 -19.64 -5.86 -1.66
C GLN A 12 -20.44 -7.04 -1.09
N THR A 13 -19.90 -8.26 -1.20
CA THR A 13 -20.62 -9.47 -0.84
C THR A 13 -20.08 -10.17 0.42
N GLY A 14 -18.88 -9.78 0.88
CA GLY A 14 -18.15 -10.44 1.97
C GLY A 14 -17.73 -11.88 1.63
N GLN A 15 -17.95 -12.33 0.38
CA GLN A 15 -17.61 -13.67 -0.05
C GLN A 15 -16.14 -13.73 -0.45
N ARG A 16 -15.49 -14.85 -0.16
CA ARG A 16 -14.16 -15.12 -0.69
C ARG A 16 -14.29 -15.50 -2.16
N THR A 17 -14.01 -14.56 -3.06
CA THR A 17 -13.94 -14.78 -4.49
C THR A 17 -12.54 -15.28 -4.86
N ARG A 18 -12.49 -16.31 -5.71
CA ARG A 18 -11.25 -16.89 -6.22
C ARG A 18 -10.86 -16.11 -7.47
N THR A 19 -9.89 -15.21 -7.35
CA THR A 19 -9.36 -14.51 -8.52
C THR A 19 -8.41 -15.44 -9.27
N PRO A 20 -8.63 -15.72 -10.57
CA PRO A 20 -7.79 -16.62 -11.33
C PRO A 20 -6.50 -15.92 -11.73
N ILE A 21 -5.47 -15.99 -10.89
CA ILE A 21 -4.14 -15.56 -11.30
C ILE A 21 -3.57 -16.62 -12.23
N SER A 22 -3.00 -16.18 -13.36
CA SER A 22 -2.30 -17.10 -14.25
C SER A 22 -1.15 -17.76 -13.49
N ASN A 23 -1.24 -19.08 -13.27
CA ASN A 23 -0.17 -19.84 -12.62
C ASN A 23 1.21 -19.64 -13.26
N SER A 24 1.23 -19.23 -14.53
CA SER A 24 2.47 -18.88 -15.22
C SER A 24 3.09 -17.56 -14.73
N GLN A 25 2.30 -16.55 -14.34
CA GLN A 25 2.80 -15.29 -13.81
C GLN A 25 3.32 -15.46 -12.38
N ILE A 26 2.60 -16.21 -11.54
CA ILE A 26 3.06 -16.56 -10.19
C ILE A 26 4.39 -17.32 -10.26
N ALA A 27 4.48 -18.34 -11.12
CA ALA A 27 5.71 -19.11 -11.29
C ALA A 27 6.87 -18.26 -11.82
N LYS A 28 6.59 -17.31 -12.72
CA LYS A 28 7.60 -16.36 -13.23
C LYS A 28 8.10 -15.45 -12.12
N LEU A 29 7.21 -14.82 -11.35
CA LEU A 29 7.59 -13.95 -10.23
C LEU A 29 8.40 -14.73 -9.20
N ALA A 30 7.94 -15.91 -8.79
CA ALA A 30 8.65 -16.78 -7.85
C ALA A 30 10.06 -17.12 -8.36
N SER A 31 10.22 -17.41 -9.65
CA SER A 31 11.52 -17.70 -10.25
C SER A 31 12.45 -16.47 -10.29
N ILE A 32 11.91 -15.25 -10.37
CA ILE A 32 12.71 -14.02 -10.35
C ILE A 32 13.18 -13.76 -8.92
N LEU A 33 12.26 -13.78 -7.95
CA LEU A 33 12.54 -13.53 -6.54
C LEU A 33 13.49 -14.56 -5.91
N ALA A 34 13.50 -15.80 -6.40
CA ALA A 34 14.42 -16.85 -5.94
C ALA A 34 15.86 -16.70 -6.43
N LYS A 35 16.13 -15.80 -7.38
CA LYS A 35 17.45 -15.60 -8.00
C LYS A 35 18.06 -14.27 -7.56
N GLU A 36 19.35 -14.09 -7.86
CA GLU A 36 19.99 -12.78 -7.74
C GLU A 36 19.22 -11.73 -8.54
N PRO A 37 19.06 -10.49 -8.02
CA PRO A 37 19.67 -9.97 -6.79
C PRO A 37 18.86 -10.22 -5.50
N TYR A 38 17.66 -10.81 -5.58
CA TYR A 38 16.72 -10.85 -4.45
C TYR A 38 16.91 -12.06 -3.53
N LYS A 39 17.19 -13.24 -4.11
CA LYS A 39 17.47 -14.49 -3.38
C LYS A 39 16.54 -14.73 -2.17
N LEU A 40 15.24 -14.46 -2.34
CA LEU A 40 14.27 -14.65 -1.27
C LEU A 40 14.10 -16.14 -0.94
N LEU A 41 13.87 -16.43 0.32
CA LEU A 41 13.54 -17.76 0.80
C LEU A 41 12.17 -18.18 0.28
N SER A 42 11.93 -19.49 0.18
CA SER A 42 10.64 -20.00 -0.30
C SER A 42 9.45 -19.55 0.56
N THR A 43 9.67 -19.36 1.85
CA THR A 43 8.69 -18.83 2.81
C THR A 43 8.38 -17.35 2.56
N GLU A 44 9.41 -16.54 2.31
CA GLU A 44 9.30 -15.12 1.97
C GLU A 44 8.56 -14.95 0.64
N ILE A 45 8.94 -15.74 -0.38
CA ILE A 45 8.27 -15.73 -1.69
C ILE A 45 6.78 -16.08 -1.56
N ALA A 46 6.46 -17.10 -0.77
CA ALA A 46 5.06 -17.45 -0.50
C ALA A 46 4.32 -16.31 0.22
N GLY A 47 4.97 -15.65 1.18
CA GLY A 47 4.43 -14.46 1.85
C GLY A 47 4.12 -13.33 0.86
N VAL A 48 5.08 -12.99 -0.01
CA VAL A 48 4.95 -11.94 -1.03
C VAL A 48 3.80 -12.25 -1.99
N ILE A 49 3.68 -13.50 -2.46
CA ILE A 49 2.60 -13.90 -3.37
C ILE A 49 1.23 -13.84 -2.69
N ASN A 50 1.14 -14.23 -1.42
CA ASN A 50 -0.14 -14.29 -0.71
C ASN A 50 -0.62 -12.92 -0.23
N GLN A 51 0.32 -12.03 0.13
CA GLN A 51 0.00 -10.73 0.73
C GLN A 51 0.05 -9.57 -0.28
N VAL A 52 0.76 -9.74 -1.39
CA VAL A 52 0.86 -8.76 -2.50
C VAL A 52 1.21 -7.36 -1.98
N PRO A 53 2.41 -7.19 -1.37
CA PRO A 53 2.83 -5.92 -0.77
C PRO A 53 2.79 -4.78 -1.80
N ARG A 54 2.31 -3.60 -1.37
CA ARG A 54 2.10 -2.44 -2.25
C ARG A 54 3.16 -1.36 -2.10
N ASN A 55 3.93 -1.43 -1.03
CA ASN A 55 5.02 -0.52 -0.72
C ASN A 55 6.14 -1.31 -0.03
N THR A 56 7.29 -0.65 0.18
CA THR A 56 8.48 -1.25 0.78
C THR A 56 8.29 -1.60 2.26
N ILE A 57 7.41 -0.88 2.97
CA ILE A 57 7.07 -1.15 4.37
C ILE A 57 6.34 -2.50 4.49
N ASP A 58 5.32 -2.73 3.65
CA ASP A 58 4.59 -4.00 3.61
C ASP A 58 5.53 -5.16 3.26
N LEU A 59 6.47 -4.92 2.33
CA LEU A 59 7.47 -5.91 1.96
C LEU A 59 8.42 -6.22 3.14
N GLY A 60 8.81 -5.23 3.92
CA GLY A 60 9.64 -5.38 5.12
C GLY A 60 8.95 -6.14 6.26
N LEU A 61 7.62 -6.21 6.29
CA LEU A 61 6.88 -7.07 7.22
C LEU A 61 6.91 -8.56 6.83
N ILE A 62 7.23 -8.86 5.56
CA ILE A 62 7.24 -10.21 4.99
C ILE A 62 8.66 -10.76 4.94
N VAL A 63 9.62 -9.91 4.56
CA VAL A 63 11.02 -10.26 4.35
C VAL A 63 11.80 -9.85 5.59
N GLU A 64 12.42 -10.82 6.25
CA GLU A 64 13.20 -10.56 7.46
C GLU A 64 14.45 -9.74 7.12
N GLU A 65 14.72 -8.72 7.93
CA GLU A 65 15.89 -7.82 7.80
C GLU A 65 16.01 -7.20 6.39
N ALA A 66 14.88 -6.88 5.76
CA ALA A 66 14.82 -6.41 4.38
C ALA A 66 15.69 -5.16 4.12
N GLU A 67 15.67 -4.18 5.03
CA GLU A 67 16.46 -2.95 4.93
C GLU A 67 17.98 -3.17 5.09
N GLU A 68 18.38 -4.27 5.72
CA GLU A 68 19.80 -4.63 5.91
C GLU A 68 20.32 -5.47 4.74
N ARG A 69 19.43 -6.28 4.14
CA ARG A 69 19.77 -7.20 3.04
C ARG A 69 19.73 -6.55 1.66
N PHE A 70 18.89 -5.53 1.48
CA PHE A 70 18.62 -4.94 0.17
C PHE A 70 18.75 -3.42 0.24
N SER A 71 19.20 -2.82 -0.87
CA SER A 71 19.11 -1.37 -1.01
C SER A 71 17.66 -0.94 -1.23
N GLU A 72 17.37 0.32 -0.95
CA GLU A 72 16.04 0.91 -1.16
C GLU A 72 15.57 0.72 -2.61
N GLU A 73 16.46 0.88 -3.59
CA GLU A 73 16.13 0.70 -5.01
C GLU A 73 15.70 -0.75 -5.34
N LEU A 74 16.32 -1.74 -4.69
CA LEU A 74 15.96 -3.15 -4.88
C LEU A 74 14.62 -3.48 -4.21
N LEU A 75 14.33 -2.88 -3.06
CA LEU A 75 13.03 -3.02 -2.39
C LEU A 75 11.91 -2.44 -3.25
N GLU A 76 12.11 -1.24 -3.79
CA GLU A 76 11.17 -0.60 -4.72
C GLU A 76 10.98 -1.44 -6.00
N GLU A 77 12.06 -1.98 -6.56
CA GLU A 77 11.98 -2.86 -7.73
C GLU A 77 11.17 -4.13 -7.43
N MET A 78 11.34 -4.74 -6.25
CA MET A 78 10.55 -5.90 -5.83
C MET A 78 9.06 -5.58 -5.75
N VAL A 79 8.70 -4.44 -5.16
CA VAL A 79 7.30 -3.96 -5.12
C VAL A 79 6.76 -3.76 -6.55
N GLY A 80 7.58 -3.18 -7.44
CA GLY A 80 7.25 -3.03 -8.86
C GLY A 80 7.03 -4.36 -9.58
N LEU A 81 7.85 -5.37 -9.30
CA LEU A 81 7.69 -6.73 -9.84
C LEU A 81 6.40 -7.38 -9.35
N VAL A 82 6.10 -7.26 -8.05
CA VAL A 82 4.85 -7.75 -7.47
C VAL A 82 3.65 -7.11 -8.16
N GLY A 83 3.64 -5.79 -8.32
CA GLY A 83 2.61 -5.06 -9.05
C GLY A 83 2.48 -5.54 -10.50
N LYS A 84 3.60 -5.69 -11.21
CA LYS A 84 3.61 -6.14 -12.62
C LYS A 84 3.06 -7.54 -12.83
N TYR A 85 3.33 -8.47 -11.91
CA TYR A 85 2.99 -9.89 -12.09
C TYR A 85 1.70 -10.32 -11.39
N LEU A 86 1.29 -9.64 -10.32
CA LEU A 86 0.14 -10.06 -9.48
C LEU A 86 -0.99 -9.04 -9.43
N ALA A 87 -0.77 -7.75 -9.75
CA ALA A 87 -1.87 -6.78 -9.77
C ALA A 87 -2.55 -6.75 -11.15
N GLU A 88 -3.83 -7.13 -11.20
CA GLU A 88 -4.71 -6.83 -12.34
C GLU A 88 -5.10 -5.33 -12.33
N ALA A 89 -4.14 -4.43 -12.59
CA ALA A 89 -4.31 -2.98 -12.85
C ALA A 89 -5.06 -2.10 -11.80
N PRO A 90 -5.07 -0.77 -11.99
CA PRO A 90 -3.92 0.13 -11.91
C PRO A 90 -3.59 0.50 -10.45
N VAL A 91 -2.32 0.75 -10.17
CA VAL A 91 -1.91 1.53 -9.00
C VAL A 91 -2.49 2.94 -9.19
N VAL A 92 -3.45 3.31 -8.36
CA VAL A 92 -3.79 4.72 -8.18
C VAL A 92 -2.62 5.27 -7.38
N ASP A 93 -1.82 6.14 -8.00
CA ASP A 93 -0.86 6.99 -7.31
C ASP A 93 -1.63 7.85 -6.30
N VAL A 94 -1.85 7.31 -5.10
CA VAL A 94 -2.27 8.13 -3.97
C VAL A 94 -0.97 8.74 -3.44
N ALA A 95 -0.55 9.81 -4.11
CA ALA A 95 0.30 10.80 -3.48
C ALA A 95 -0.30 11.10 -2.10
N PRO A 96 0.47 11.12 -1.01
CA PRO A 96 -0.03 11.66 0.24
C PRO A 96 -0.23 13.16 0.03
N GLU A 97 -1.41 13.55 -0.44
CA GLU A 97 -1.88 14.93 -0.34
C GLU A 97 -2.13 15.16 1.15
N VAL A 98 -1.08 15.57 1.85
CA VAL A 98 -1.20 16.14 3.19
C VAL A 98 -2.02 17.40 3.01
N ASP A 99 -3.32 17.27 3.28
CA ASP A 99 -4.28 18.35 3.38
C ASP A 99 -3.79 19.33 4.45
N VAL A 100 -2.99 20.31 4.02
CA VAL A 100 -2.61 21.44 4.85
C VAL A 100 -3.85 22.29 5.04
N ALA A 101 -4.61 21.94 6.09
CA ALA A 101 -5.78 22.71 6.52
C ALA A 101 -5.42 24.21 6.53
N PRO A 102 -6.23 25.07 5.89
CA PRO A 102 -5.94 26.49 5.90
C PRO A 102 -5.95 27.00 7.34
N VAL A 103 -4.81 27.52 7.81
CA VAL A 103 -4.72 28.24 9.07
C VAL A 103 -5.75 29.37 9.03
N ALA A 104 -6.84 29.21 9.79
CA ALA A 104 -7.90 30.20 9.84
C ALA A 104 -7.32 31.55 10.30
N PRO A 105 -7.51 32.65 9.56
CA PRO A 105 -7.12 33.97 10.05
C PRO A 105 -7.98 34.30 11.28
N MET A 106 -7.31 34.53 12.41
CA MET A 106 -7.93 35.00 13.65
C MET A 106 -8.73 36.28 13.36
N MET A 107 -10.06 36.20 13.43
CA MET A 107 -10.90 37.40 13.34
C MET A 107 -10.64 38.28 14.58
N PRO A 108 -10.46 39.60 14.42
CA PRO A 108 -10.40 40.50 15.57
C PRO A 108 -11.77 40.56 16.25
N VAL A 109 -11.79 40.30 17.56
CA VAL A 109 -12.98 40.47 18.40
C VAL A 109 -13.36 41.96 18.37
N ALA A 110 -14.56 42.27 17.87
CA ALA A 110 -15.06 43.64 17.88
C ALA A 110 -15.27 44.14 19.33
N PRO A 111 -14.99 45.42 19.63
CA PRO A 111 -15.19 45.98 20.95
C PRO A 111 -16.68 46.06 21.30
N VAL A 112 -17.05 45.55 22.48
CA VAL A 112 -18.40 45.71 23.05
C VAL A 112 -18.63 47.19 23.36
N ALA A 113 -19.59 47.81 22.68
CA ALA A 113 -20.00 49.19 22.98
C ALA A 113 -20.68 49.25 24.36
N PRO A 114 -20.36 50.25 25.20
CA PRO A 114 -21.02 50.42 26.50
C PRO A 114 -22.50 50.84 26.31
N MET A 115 -23.42 50.17 27.01
CA MET A 115 -24.83 50.58 27.08
C MET A 115 -24.95 51.97 27.72
N LEU A 116 -25.69 52.86 27.07
CA LEU A 116 -26.08 54.15 27.61
C LEU A 116 -27.02 53.97 28.83
N PRO A 117 -26.87 54.75 29.91
CA PRO A 117 -27.76 54.65 31.07
C PRO A 117 -29.15 55.22 30.77
N VAL A 118 -30.18 54.51 31.25
CA VAL A 118 -31.59 54.91 31.16
C VAL A 118 -31.82 56.14 32.06
N PRO A 119 -32.47 57.22 31.57
CA PRO A 119 -32.78 58.38 32.40
C PRO A 119 -33.89 58.07 33.43
N LYS A 120 -33.85 58.79 34.56
CA LYS A 120 -34.77 58.68 35.71
C LYS A 120 -36.21 59.03 35.37
#